data_AF-A0A0F0FAG8-F1
#
_entry.id   AF-A0A0F0FAG8-F1
#
_cell.length_a   1.000
_cell.length_b   1.000
_cell.length_c   1.000
_cell.angle_alpha   90.00
_cell.angle_beta   90.00
_cell.angle_gamma   90.00
#
_symmetry.space_group_name_H-M   'P 1'
#
loop_
_entity.id
_entity.type
_entity.pdbx_description
1 polymer ?
#
loop_
_entity_poly.entity_id
_entity_poly.type
_entity_poly.pdbx_seq_one_letter_code
_entity_poly.pdbx_strand_id
1 'polypeptide(L)'
;MGFEQLAALKEQLAKQAKAAPLAKTRRAPPKASARPANPVNEPAKPVDPVLQAIAKLQKRFPAIFPKNPAPKVPLKVGIFEDLVQQARELGLTEPVLRDAIRTWCRGTRYWTCLVEGAARVDLAGREVGQVSKADANRAQQLQARRVARALSQPATAPRPN
;
A
#
# COMPACT_ATOMS: atom_id res chain seq x y z
N MET A 1 45.40 17.22 12.39
CA MET A 1 45.10 17.96 11.15
C MET A 1 43.91 17.30 10.43
N GLY A 2 42.67 17.48 10.93
CA GLY A 2 41.53 16.69 10.42
C GLY A 2 40.15 17.35 10.48
N PHE A 3 40.08 18.68 10.64
CA PHE A 3 38.79 19.40 10.72
C PHE A 3 38.64 20.54 9.69
N GLU A 4 39.68 20.84 8.90
CA GLU A 4 39.65 21.94 7.94
C GLU A 4 39.06 21.55 6.56
N GLN A 5 38.92 20.26 6.26
CA GLN A 5 38.40 19.80 4.96
C GLN A 5 36.88 19.95 4.81
N LEU A 6 36.12 20.09 5.91
CA LEU A 6 34.65 20.21 5.87
C LEU A 6 34.16 21.62 5.54
N ALA A 7 34.96 22.66 5.82
CA ALA A 7 34.62 24.05 5.48
C ALA A 7 34.81 24.33 3.98
N ALA A 8 35.91 23.83 3.40
CA ALA A 8 36.23 24.01 1.98
C ALA A 8 35.19 23.36 1.04
N LEU A 9 34.63 22.19 1.43
CA LEU A 9 33.67 21.47 0.59
C LEU A 9 32.29 22.16 0.51
N LYS A 10 31.87 22.85 1.57
CA LYS A 10 30.60 23.60 1.59
C LYS A 10 30.67 24.85 0.71
N GLU A 11 31.84 25.46 0.60
CA GLU A 11 32.03 26.65 -0.24
C GLU A 11 32.01 26.33 -1.75
N GLN A 12 32.43 25.12 -2.14
CA GLN A 12 32.35 24.66 -3.54
C GLN A 12 30.91 24.42 -4.03
N LEU A 13 30.00 24.01 -3.14
CA LEU A 13 28.58 23.80 -3.48
C LEU A 13 27.82 25.12 -3.67
N ALA A 14 28.18 26.17 -2.92
CA ALA A 14 27.59 27.51 -3.08
C ALA A 14 28.02 28.21 -4.37
N LYS A 15 29.22 27.91 -4.89
CA LYS A 15 29.72 28.48 -6.15
C LYS A 15 29.09 27.84 -7.41
N GLN A 16 28.53 26.63 -7.33
CA GLN A 16 27.84 25.99 -8.45
C GLN A 16 26.37 26.42 -8.65
N ALA A 17 25.77 27.11 -7.68
CA ALA A 17 24.40 27.60 -7.79
C ALA A 17 24.26 28.97 -8.49
N LYS A 18 25.37 29.59 -8.92
CA LYS A 18 25.39 30.94 -9.53
C LYS A 18 26.12 30.96 -10.88
N ALA A 19 25.72 30.10 -11.82
CA ALA A 19 26.12 30.25 -13.22
C ALA A 19 25.11 29.62 -14.19
N ALA A 20 24.02 30.33 -14.48
CA ALA A 20 23.45 30.39 -15.84
C ALA A 20 22.44 31.56 -15.93
N PRO A 21 22.58 32.47 -16.93
CA PRO A 21 21.90 33.76 -16.94
C PRO A 21 20.54 33.72 -17.67
N LEU A 22 19.68 34.66 -17.28
CA LEU A 22 18.53 35.13 -18.04
C LEU A 22 18.97 35.68 -19.41
N ALA A 23 18.37 35.20 -20.50
CA ALA A 23 18.33 35.91 -21.77
C ALA A 23 16.93 35.81 -22.40
N LYS A 24 16.28 36.97 -22.49
CA LYS A 24 14.95 37.21 -23.06
C LYS A 24 14.96 37.05 -24.58
N THR A 25 13.93 36.39 -25.14
CA THR A 25 13.38 36.81 -26.45
C THR A 25 11.89 36.50 -26.58
N ARG A 26 11.19 37.54 -27.03
CA ARG A 26 9.75 37.70 -27.29
C ARG A 26 9.23 36.68 -28.32
N ARG A 27 8.02 36.16 -28.14
CA ARG A 27 6.89 36.31 -29.12
C ARG A 27 5.62 35.57 -28.70
N ALA A 28 4.52 36.19 -29.10
CA ALA A 28 3.10 35.89 -28.90
C ALA A 28 2.64 34.46 -29.26
N PRO A 29 1.46 34.01 -28.77
CA PRO A 29 0.92 32.68 -29.04
C PRO A 29 0.35 32.58 -30.46
N PRO A 30 0.42 31.41 -31.11
CA PRO A 30 -0.84 30.81 -31.55
C PRO A 30 -0.86 29.28 -31.62
N LYS A 31 -2.10 28.76 -31.56
CA LYS A 31 -2.60 27.44 -31.99
C LYS A 31 -2.09 26.24 -31.18
N ALA A 32 -2.88 25.77 -30.21
CA ALA A 32 -4.10 24.98 -30.45
C ALA A 32 -3.89 23.87 -31.51
N SER A 33 -2.92 22.99 -31.28
CA SER A 33 -3.02 21.62 -31.77
C SER A 33 -3.89 20.87 -30.77
N ALA A 34 -5.16 20.77 -31.15
CA ALA A 34 -6.16 19.89 -30.58
C ALA A 34 -5.58 18.47 -30.45
N ARG A 35 -5.09 18.14 -29.27
CA ARG A 35 -5.21 16.77 -28.76
C ARG A 35 -6.57 16.75 -28.09
N PRO A 36 -7.52 15.92 -28.52
CA PRO A 36 -8.84 15.94 -27.91
C PRO A 36 -8.63 15.64 -26.43
N ALA A 37 -8.92 16.63 -25.60
CA ALA A 37 -9.24 16.42 -24.22
C ALA A 37 -10.52 15.59 -24.23
N ASN A 38 -10.36 14.27 -24.36
CA ASN A 38 -11.36 13.37 -23.85
C ASN A 38 -11.38 13.66 -22.34
N PRO A 39 -12.47 14.21 -21.78
CA PRO A 39 -12.66 14.08 -20.37
C PRO A 39 -12.71 12.58 -20.15
N VAL A 40 -11.65 12.01 -19.57
CA VAL A 40 -11.71 10.68 -18.98
C VAL A 40 -12.63 10.81 -17.77
N ASN A 41 -13.91 10.95 -18.06
CA ASN A 41 -15.00 10.35 -17.34
C ASN A 41 -14.84 8.83 -17.58
N GLU A 42 -13.72 8.27 -17.12
CA GLU A 42 -13.60 6.85 -16.90
C GLU A 42 -14.58 6.56 -15.77
N PRO A 43 -15.71 5.86 -16.01
CA PRO A 43 -16.48 5.34 -14.89
C PRO A 43 -15.50 4.48 -14.11
N ALA A 44 -15.23 4.87 -12.86
CA ALA A 44 -14.33 4.18 -11.97
C ALA A 44 -14.54 2.68 -12.17
N LYS A 45 -13.48 1.98 -12.65
CA LYS A 45 -13.46 0.52 -12.81
C LYS A 45 -14.29 -0.07 -11.69
N PRO A 46 -15.29 -0.94 -11.96
CA PRO A 46 -16.24 -1.38 -10.95
C PRO A 46 -15.41 -1.83 -9.75
N VAL A 47 -15.42 -1.02 -8.69
CA VAL A 47 -14.51 -1.24 -7.57
C VAL A 47 -14.83 -2.64 -7.10
N ASP A 48 -13.84 -3.55 -7.14
CA ASP A 48 -14.10 -4.97 -6.90
C ASP A 48 -14.97 -5.07 -5.65
N PRO A 49 -16.09 -5.82 -5.68
CA PRO A 49 -17.01 -5.91 -4.54
C PRO A 49 -16.25 -6.29 -3.26
N VAL A 50 -15.16 -7.05 -3.43
CA VAL A 50 -14.13 -7.39 -2.45
C VAL A 50 -13.45 -6.16 -1.83
N LEU A 51 -12.96 -5.22 -2.63
CA LEU A 51 -12.31 -3.99 -2.15
C LEU A 51 -13.32 -3.05 -1.47
N GLN A 52 -14.55 -2.98 -1.99
CA GLN A 52 -15.62 -2.23 -1.32
C GLN A 52 -15.97 -2.83 0.04
N ALA A 53 -16.01 -4.16 0.14
CA ALA A 53 -16.22 -4.86 1.40
C ALA A 53 -15.08 -4.57 2.38
N ILE A 54 -13.82 -4.63 1.94
CA ILE A 54 -12.66 -4.24 2.78
C ILE A 54 -12.82 -2.79 3.26
N ALA A 55 -13.19 -1.85 2.39
CA ALA A 55 -13.37 -0.45 2.77
C ALA A 55 -14.52 -0.25 3.78
N LYS A 56 -15.62 -1.00 3.66
CA LYS A 56 -16.71 -0.99 4.66
C LYS A 56 -16.24 -1.56 6.00
N LEU A 57 -15.48 -2.65 5.98
CA LEU A 57 -14.88 -3.23 7.19
C LEU A 57 -13.90 -2.27 7.86
N GLN A 58 -13.08 -1.55 7.09
CA GLN A 58 -12.17 -0.51 7.61
C GLN A 58 -12.90 0.62 8.33
N LYS A 59 -14.07 1.04 7.82
CA LYS A 59 -14.88 2.09 8.45
C LYS A 59 -15.52 1.64 9.75
N ARG A 60 -15.91 0.37 9.85
CA ARG A 60 -16.57 -0.20 11.03
C ARG A 60 -15.58 -0.66 12.09
N PHE A 61 -14.46 -1.23 11.67
CA PHE A 61 -13.46 -1.85 12.52
C PHE A 61 -12.07 -1.25 12.26
N PRO A 62 -11.85 0.03 12.62
CA PRO A 62 -10.57 0.69 12.40
C PRO A 62 -9.43 0.05 13.22
N ALA A 63 -9.74 -0.59 14.35
CA ALA A 63 -8.77 -1.27 15.21
C ALA A 63 -8.09 -2.49 14.53
N ILE A 64 -8.79 -3.13 13.59
CA ILE A 64 -8.43 -4.43 13.01
C ILE A 64 -8.07 -4.30 11.54
N PHE A 65 -8.81 -3.41 10.88
CA PHE A 65 -8.58 -3.01 9.51
C PHE A 65 -8.11 -1.55 9.51
N PRO A 66 -6.88 -1.26 9.98
CA PRO A 66 -6.36 0.10 9.93
C PRO A 66 -6.19 0.56 8.48
N LYS A 67 -6.44 1.85 8.24
CA LYS A 67 -6.17 2.52 6.97
C LYS A 67 -4.73 3.06 6.97
N ASN A 68 -4.12 3.15 5.79
CA ASN A 68 -2.77 3.69 5.61
C ASN A 68 -2.67 5.09 6.28
N PRO A 69 -1.63 5.42 7.08
CA PRO A 69 -0.31 4.78 7.20
C PRO A 69 -0.14 3.71 8.29
N ALA A 70 -1.15 3.41 9.11
CA ALA A 70 -0.98 2.52 10.27
C ALA A 70 -0.59 1.07 9.86
N PRO A 71 0.34 0.41 10.59
CA PRO A 71 0.71 -0.98 10.33
C PRO A 71 -0.51 -1.89 10.50
N LYS A 72 -0.61 -2.94 9.68
CA LYS A 72 -1.70 -3.92 9.82
C LYS A 72 -1.53 -4.69 11.12
N VAL A 73 -2.62 -5.26 11.63
CA VAL A 73 -2.61 -5.99 12.91
C VAL A 73 -2.83 -7.49 12.65
N PRO A 74 -2.17 -8.40 13.39
CA PRO A 74 -2.48 -9.82 13.34
C PRO A 74 -3.93 -10.06 13.73
N LEU A 75 -4.69 -10.67 12.84
CA LEU A 75 -6.10 -10.95 13.10
C LEU A 75 -6.24 -12.18 13.99
N LYS A 76 -7.28 -12.18 14.85
CA LYS A 76 -7.74 -13.39 15.55
C LYS A 76 -7.96 -14.54 14.56
N VAL A 77 -7.52 -15.75 14.93
CA VAL A 77 -7.83 -16.97 14.15
C VAL A 77 -9.34 -17.22 14.26
N GLY A 78 -10.02 -17.38 13.14
CA GLY A 78 -11.48 -17.54 13.13
C GLY A 78 -12.26 -16.22 13.15
N ILE A 79 -11.61 -15.06 13.00
CA ILE A 79 -12.31 -13.75 12.92
C ILE A 79 -13.35 -13.67 11.79
N PHE A 80 -13.30 -14.60 10.83
CA PHE A 80 -14.30 -14.74 9.79
C PHE A 80 -15.70 -14.95 10.37
N GLU A 81 -15.87 -15.82 11.36
CA GLU A 81 -17.19 -16.11 11.95
C GLU A 81 -17.76 -14.88 12.67
N ASP A 82 -16.89 -14.22 13.44
CA ASP A 82 -17.21 -12.94 14.09
C ASP A 82 -17.62 -11.88 13.03
N LEU A 83 -16.86 -11.79 11.92
CA LEU A 83 -17.14 -10.85 10.83
C LEU A 83 -18.42 -11.19 10.05
N VAL A 84 -18.79 -12.46 9.93
CA VAL A 84 -20.04 -12.88 9.25
C VAL A 84 -21.24 -12.35 10.03
N GLN A 85 -21.22 -12.39 11.36
CA GLN A 85 -22.29 -11.82 12.19
C GLN A 85 -22.44 -10.33 11.93
N GLN A 86 -21.34 -9.56 11.90
CA GLN A 86 -21.43 -8.13 11.61
C GLN A 86 -21.70 -7.82 10.13
N ALA A 87 -21.26 -8.66 9.21
CA ALA A 87 -21.45 -8.46 7.78
C ALA A 87 -22.92 -8.48 7.39
N ARG A 88 -23.75 -9.26 8.10
CA ARG A 88 -25.22 -9.23 7.95
C ARG A 88 -25.78 -7.84 8.19
N GLU A 89 -25.33 -7.15 9.24
CA GLU A 89 -25.74 -5.77 9.54
C GLU A 89 -25.20 -4.75 8.53
N LEU A 90 -24.08 -5.06 7.87
CA LEU A 90 -23.47 -4.22 6.83
C LEU A 90 -24.01 -4.47 5.42
N GLY A 91 -24.92 -5.44 5.27
CA GLY A 91 -25.42 -5.88 3.97
C GLY A 91 -24.33 -6.46 3.07
N LEU A 92 -23.33 -7.12 3.66
CA LEU A 92 -22.26 -7.81 2.93
C LEU A 92 -22.60 -9.30 2.81
N THR A 93 -22.40 -9.84 1.61
CA THR A 93 -22.58 -11.28 1.39
C THR A 93 -21.35 -12.05 1.86
N GLU A 94 -21.60 -13.21 2.45
CA GLU A 94 -20.58 -14.12 2.97
C GLU A 94 -19.47 -14.50 1.97
N PRO A 95 -19.75 -14.81 0.68
CA PRO A 95 -18.69 -15.08 -0.29
C PRO A 95 -17.78 -13.86 -0.53
N VAL A 96 -18.36 -12.66 -0.65
CA VAL A 96 -17.60 -11.43 -0.86
C VAL A 96 -16.75 -11.10 0.37
N LEU A 97 -17.28 -11.33 1.57
CA LEU A 97 -16.53 -11.19 2.82
C LEU A 97 -15.33 -12.16 2.87
N ARG A 98 -15.55 -13.41 2.48
CA ARG A 98 -14.49 -14.43 2.46
C ARG A 98 -13.37 -14.03 1.50
N ASP A 99 -13.71 -13.56 0.30
CA ASP A 99 -12.72 -13.09 -0.67
C ASP A 99 -12.02 -11.80 -0.23
N ALA A 100 -12.74 -10.91 0.46
CA ALA A 100 -12.18 -9.70 1.07
C ALA A 100 -11.09 -10.04 2.09
N ILE A 101 -11.40 -10.93 3.02
CA ILE A 101 -10.45 -11.37 4.06
C ILE A 101 -9.29 -12.14 3.42
N ARG A 102 -9.56 -13.01 2.44
CA ARG A 102 -8.51 -13.74 1.72
C ARG A 102 -7.54 -12.79 1.03
N THR A 103 -8.06 -11.75 0.38
CA THR A 103 -7.26 -10.71 -0.27
C THR A 103 -6.48 -9.90 0.76
N TRP A 104 -7.10 -9.57 1.89
CA TRP A 104 -6.46 -8.86 2.99
C TRP A 104 -5.27 -9.62 3.58
N CYS A 105 -5.44 -10.92 3.87
CA CYS A 105 -4.42 -11.80 4.44
C CYS A 105 -3.29 -12.19 3.47
N ARG A 106 -3.51 -12.02 2.15
CA ARG A 106 -2.48 -12.22 1.11
C ARG A 106 -1.62 -10.98 0.85
N GLY A 107 -1.88 -9.87 1.53
CA GLY A 107 -1.13 -8.63 1.36
C GLY A 107 0.22 -8.68 2.08
N THR A 108 1.27 -8.14 1.45
CA THR A 108 2.62 -8.06 2.04
C THR A 108 2.60 -7.39 3.42
N ARG A 109 1.85 -6.29 3.56
CA ARG A 109 1.70 -5.57 4.84
C ARG A 109 1.12 -6.44 5.96
N TYR A 110 0.32 -7.45 5.64
CA TYR A 110 -0.21 -8.38 6.64
C TYR A 110 0.88 -9.34 7.10
N TRP A 111 1.67 -9.88 6.17
CA TRP A 111 2.77 -10.78 6.50
C TRP A 111 3.85 -10.11 7.34
N THR A 112 4.15 -8.83 7.08
CA THR A 112 5.15 -8.07 7.86
C THR A 112 4.76 -7.92 9.34
N CYS A 113 3.46 -7.93 9.65
CA CYS A 113 2.97 -7.76 11.01
C CYS A 113 2.83 -9.10 11.76
N LEU A 114 2.96 -10.24 11.07
CA LEU A 114 2.95 -11.58 11.68
C LEU A 114 4.32 -11.90 12.30
N VAL A 115 4.60 -11.27 13.44
CA VAL A 115 5.81 -11.51 14.25
C VAL A 115 5.47 -12.49 15.38
N GLU A 116 6.42 -13.35 15.75
CA GLU A 116 6.28 -14.27 16.89
C GLU A 116 5.94 -13.50 18.17
N GLY A 117 4.91 -13.95 18.90
CA GLY A 117 4.47 -13.31 20.14
C GLY A 117 3.60 -12.06 19.95
N ALA A 118 3.36 -11.62 18.71
CA ALA A 118 2.45 -10.50 18.47
C ALA A 118 1.03 -10.86 18.90
N ALA A 119 0.38 -9.98 19.66
CA ALA A 119 -1.00 -10.16 20.08
C ALA A 119 -1.94 -10.13 18.86
N ARG A 120 -2.79 -11.14 18.77
CA ARG A 120 -3.85 -11.19 17.76
C ARG A 120 -5.03 -10.37 18.27
N VAL A 121 -5.64 -9.56 17.41
CA VAL A 121 -6.71 -8.65 17.82
C VAL A 121 -8.07 -9.13 17.29
N ASP A 122 -9.09 -9.06 18.12
CA ASP A 122 -10.49 -9.38 17.80
C ASP A 122 -11.29 -8.16 17.30
N LEU A 123 -12.58 -8.37 16.98
CA LEU A 123 -13.54 -7.34 16.56
C LEU A 123 -13.67 -6.12 17.49
N ALA A 124 -13.47 -6.32 18.79
CA ALA A 124 -13.54 -5.29 19.81
C ALA A 124 -12.19 -4.59 20.05
N GLY A 125 -11.13 -4.98 19.35
CA GLY A 125 -9.79 -4.46 19.60
C GLY A 125 -9.09 -5.13 20.78
N ARG A 126 -9.62 -6.25 21.28
CA ARG A 126 -9.03 -7.01 22.40
C ARG A 126 -8.01 -8.00 21.89
N GLU A 127 -6.96 -8.21 22.67
CA GLU A 127 -5.92 -9.19 22.40
C GLU A 127 -6.47 -10.60 22.70
N VAL A 128 -6.64 -11.41 21.65
CA VAL A 128 -7.15 -12.78 21.71
C VAL A 128 -6.07 -13.72 21.17
N GLY A 129 -5.13 -14.05 22.04
CA GLY A 129 -4.03 -14.96 21.78
C GLY A 129 -2.83 -14.28 21.09
N GLN A 130 -1.84 -15.10 20.75
CA GLN A 130 -0.58 -14.63 20.17
C GLN A 130 -0.29 -15.36 18.86
N VAL A 131 0.51 -14.74 18.00
CA VAL A 131 1.02 -15.36 16.79
C VAL A 131 2.08 -16.39 17.18
N SER A 132 1.86 -17.64 16.78
CA SER A 132 2.82 -18.73 16.99
C SER A 132 4.05 -18.56 16.09
N LYS A 133 5.19 -19.04 16.56
CA LYS A 133 6.46 -19.10 15.79
C LYS A 133 6.28 -19.72 14.41
N ALA A 134 5.46 -20.76 14.29
CA ALA A 134 5.18 -21.42 13.01
C ALA A 134 4.48 -20.48 12.01
N ASP A 135 3.54 -19.65 12.49
CA ASP A 135 2.84 -18.67 11.66
C ASP A 135 3.76 -17.53 11.22
N ALA A 136 4.59 -17.03 12.13
CA ALA A 136 5.58 -16.00 11.84
C ALA A 136 6.59 -16.47 10.78
N ASN A 137 7.14 -17.68 10.93
CA ASN A 137 8.05 -18.29 9.95
C ASN A 137 7.39 -18.46 8.57
N ARG A 138 6.13 -18.92 8.55
CA ARG A 138 5.37 -19.07 7.30
C ARG A 138 5.16 -17.71 6.61
N ALA A 139 4.83 -16.66 7.37
CA ALA A 139 4.66 -15.32 6.84
C ALA A 139 5.95 -14.77 6.23
N GLN A 140 7.09 -14.97 6.90
CA GLN A 140 8.42 -14.59 6.39
C GLN A 140 8.75 -15.34 5.09
N GLN A 141 8.50 -16.65 5.03
CA GLN A 141 8.72 -17.43 3.81
C GLN A 141 7.85 -16.96 2.64
N LEU A 142 6.57 -16.66 2.88
CA LEU A 142 5.67 -16.13 1.85
C LEU A 142 6.13 -14.76 1.35
N GLN A 143 6.58 -13.89 2.26
CA GLN A 143 7.15 -12.59 1.91
C GLN A 143 8.41 -12.76 1.06
N ALA A 144 9.35 -13.60 1.47
CA ALA A 144 10.58 -13.87 0.72
C ALA A 144 10.29 -14.43 -0.69
N ARG A 145 9.37 -15.39 -0.81
CA ARG A 145 8.94 -15.93 -2.11
C ARG A 145 8.33 -14.86 -3.02
N ARG A 146 7.54 -13.96 -2.46
CA ARG A 146 6.91 -12.87 -3.23
C ARG A 146 7.94 -11.83 -3.69
N VAL A 147 8.90 -11.49 -2.84
CA VAL A 147 10.02 -10.60 -3.20
C VAL A 147 10.89 -11.25 -4.28
N ALA A 148 11.27 -12.51 -4.12
CA ALA A 148 12.03 -13.25 -5.13
C ALA A 148 11.29 -13.28 -6.47
N ARG A 149 9.98 -13.57 -6.47
CA ARG A 149 9.17 -13.51 -7.70
C ARG A 149 9.07 -12.10 -8.28
N ALA A 150 9.02 -11.06 -7.45
CA ALA A 150 9.03 -9.67 -7.94
C ALA A 150 10.36 -9.30 -8.60
N LEU A 151 11.48 -9.77 -8.05
CA LEU A 151 12.83 -9.54 -8.59
C LEU A 151 13.10 -10.36 -9.87
N SER A 152 12.60 -11.59 -9.94
CA SER A 152 12.77 -12.47 -11.10
C SER A 152 11.75 -12.23 -12.22
N GLN A 153 10.74 -11.38 -12.03
CA GLN A 153 9.86 -10.95 -13.10
C GLN A 153 10.54 -9.79 -13.85
N PRO A 154 11.01 -9.98 -15.10
CA PRO A 154 11.44 -8.86 -15.91
C PRO A 154 10.24 -7.93 -16.11
N ALA A 155 10.46 -6.62 -15.92
CA ALA A 155 9.48 -5.58 -16.23
C ALA A 155 8.88 -5.88 -17.60
N THR A 156 7.56 -6.12 -17.63
CA THR A 156 6.83 -6.48 -18.85
C THR A 156 7.21 -5.49 -19.95
N ALA A 157 7.96 -5.97 -20.93
CA ALA A 157 8.32 -5.20 -22.12
C ALA A 157 7.02 -4.70 -22.79
N PRO A 158 6.94 -3.44 -23.23
CA PRO A 158 5.80 -2.96 -23.98
C PRO A 158 5.69 -3.78 -25.27
N ARG A 159 4.52 -4.39 -25.50
CA ARG A 159 4.24 -5.11 -26.74
C ARG A 159 4.34 -4.12 -27.91
N PRO A 160 5.14 -4.39 -28.96
CA PRO A 160 5.12 -3.59 -30.17
C PRO A 160 3.78 -3.80 -30.91
N ASN A 161 3.32 -2.70 -31.50
CA ASN A 161 2.06 -2.52 -32.23
C ASN A 161 2.00 -3.31 -33.53
#